data_AF-A0AAE3M1A0-F1
#
_entry.id   AF-A0AAE3M1A0-F1
#
_cell.length_a   1.000
_cell.length_b   1.000
_cell.length_c   1.000
_cell.angle_alpha   90.00
_cell.angle_beta   90.00
_cell.angle_gamma   90.00
#
_symmetry.space_group_name_H-M   'P 1'
#
loop_
_entity.id
_entity.type
_entity.pdbx_description
1 polymer ?
#
loop_
_entity_poly.entity_id
_entity_poly.type
_entity_poly.pdbx_seq_one_letter_code
_entity_poly.pdbx_strand_id
1 'polypeptide(L)'
;MQITIDHKNIEVLNGETILEAARRYGIEIPSMCYAQNAEHKSSCMVCAVRNMANGQIIPSCTTLPVDGMQIESETEEIKQIRTLSFELLLSDHRADCEAPCSLVCPHGLDVEHMLYFYDHQKYKEACQVIKGAFPLPEIKCDQCKAPCEKACRRGNIDEPVSIRKIIKELVNQFNIAEINPIENRKIDKKMFQSRLGRFNDKERQHLKEHVNTDSRCLHCACAGKSDCKLRTYATQKSIKRPKYDVSSELPVMNKVLVTGKLWFEQAKCIRCGLCVYNSKNGFTFKDRGFVMQVYIPEENRMNVNEELATLCPTGALYLENNPASASTGNK
;
A
#
# COMPACT_ATOMS: atom_id res chain seq x y z
N MET A 1 24.96 -28.33 -5.62
CA MET A 1 24.13 -29.51 -5.25
C MET A 1 22.90 -29.55 -6.15
N GLN A 2 22.22 -30.68 -6.30
CA GLN A 2 21.07 -30.78 -7.21
C GLN A 2 19.77 -31.05 -6.46
N ILE A 3 18.71 -30.32 -6.81
CA ILE A 3 17.35 -30.55 -6.30
C ILE A 3 16.35 -30.57 -7.45
N THR A 4 15.13 -31.05 -7.18
CA THR A 4 14.04 -31.06 -8.15
C THR A 4 12.90 -30.17 -7.65
N ILE A 5 12.46 -29.20 -8.46
CA ILE A 5 11.27 -28.37 -8.19
C ILE A 5 10.29 -28.54 -9.36
N ASP A 6 9.06 -29.00 -9.08
CA ASP A 6 8.02 -29.22 -10.11
C ASP A 6 8.55 -30.00 -11.33
N HIS A 7 9.21 -31.13 -11.07
CA HIS A 7 9.89 -32.01 -12.05
C HIS A 7 11.09 -31.41 -12.80
N LYS A 8 11.51 -30.18 -12.49
CA LYS A 8 12.70 -29.56 -13.07
C LYS A 8 13.90 -29.75 -12.14
N ASN A 9 14.95 -30.36 -12.67
CA ASN A 9 16.22 -30.44 -11.96
C ASN A 9 16.94 -29.10 -12.03
N ILE A 10 17.29 -28.56 -10.87
CA ILE A 10 17.99 -27.29 -10.74
C ILE A 10 19.25 -27.48 -9.91
N GLU A 11 20.30 -26.76 -10.29
CA GLU A 11 21.53 -26.69 -9.53
C GLU A 11 21.40 -25.58 -8.50
N VAL A 12 21.69 -25.87 -7.24
CA VAL A 12 21.68 -24.90 -6.15
C VAL A 12 23.11 -24.49 -5.81
N LEU A 13 23.33 -23.18 -5.72
CA LEU A 13 24.59 -22.58 -5.26
C LEU A 13 24.71 -22.70 -3.74
N ASN A 14 25.94 -22.66 -3.22
CA ASN A 14 26.16 -22.74 -1.79
C ASN A 14 25.55 -21.53 -1.06
N GLY A 15 24.79 -21.80 0.00
CA GLY A 15 24.10 -20.77 0.81
C GLY A 15 22.79 -20.23 0.21
N GLU A 16 22.39 -20.66 -0.98
CA GLU A 16 21.16 -20.24 -1.64
C GLU A 16 19.95 -20.98 -1.06
N THR A 17 18.86 -20.27 -0.83
CA THR A 17 17.59 -20.85 -0.37
C THR A 17 16.81 -21.48 -1.52
N ILE A 18 15.78 -22.28 -1.20
CA ILE A 18 14.88 -22.85 -2.21
C ILE A 18 14.25 -21.73 -3.07
N LEU A 19 13.85 -20.61 -2.46
CA LEU A 19 13.22 -19.49 -3.17
C LEU A 19 14.17 -18.86 -4.19
N GLU A 20 15.41 -18.60 -3.79
CA GLU A 20 16.43 -17.98 -4.65
C GLU A 20 16.78 -18.90 -5.83
N ALA A 21 17.02 -20.18 -5.55
CA ALA A 21 17.30 -21.18 -6.57
C ALA A 21 16.13 -21.31 -7.56
N ALA A 22 14.89 -21.37 -7.06
CA ALA A 22 13.70 -21.42 -7.91
C ALA A 22 13.62 -20.22 -8.86
N ARG A 23 13.78 -18.99 -8.33
CA ARG A 23 13.70 -17.76 -9.12
C ARG A 23 14.80 -17.64 -10.16
N ARG A 24 16.02 -18.10 -9.85
CA ARG A 24 17.13 -18.12 -10.81
C ARG A 24 16.86 -19.00 -12.03
N TYR A 25 16.04 -20.05 -11.87
CA TYR A 25 15.57 -20.91 -12.95
C TYR A 25 14.20 -20.50 -13.54
N GLY A 26 13.71 -19.31 -13.21
CA GLY A 26 12.43 -18.80 -13.72
C GLY A 26 11.20 -19.48 -13.13
N ILE A 27 11.32 -20.16 -11.99
CA ILE A 27 10.19 -20.70 -11.24
C ILE A 27 9.69 -19.62 -10.28
N GLU A 28 8.50 -19.07 -10.55
CA GLU A 28 7.94 -17.97 -9.77
C GLU A 28 7.28 -18.45 -8.47
N ILE A 29 8.04 -18.41 -7.37
CA ILE A 29 7.45 -18.55 -6.03
C ILE A 29 7.21 -17.13 -5.44
N PRO A 30 5.97 -16.78 -5.05
CA PRO A 30 5.66 -15.45 -4.54
C PRO A 30 6.17 -15.28 -3.10
N SER A 31 6.40 -14.02 -2.70
CA SER A 31 6.84 -13.70 -1.34
C SER A 31 6.48 -12.26 -0.98
N MET A 32 6.09 -12.03 0.27
CA MET A 32 5.84 -10.68 0.79
C MET A 32 6.95 -10.19 1.73
N CYS A 33 7.44 -11.02 2.64
CA CYS A 33 8.47 -10.65 3.62
C CYS A 33 9.91 -10.96 3.17
N TYR A 34 10.15 -11.10 1.87
CA TYR A 34 11.48 -11.38 1.32
C TYR A 34 11.87 -10.27 0.34
N ALA A 35 13.12 -9.82 0.45
CA ALA A 35 13.80 -8.98 -0.51
C ALA A 35 15.24 -9.49 -0.65
N GLN A 36 15.79 -9.45 -1.87
CA GLN A 36 17.15 -9.90 -2.13
C GLN A 36 18.14 -9.04 -1.32
N ASN A 37 19.13 -9.69 -0.71
CA ASN A 37 20.13 -9.05 0.16
C ASN A 37 19.55 -8.38 1.43
N ALA A 38 18.36 -8.79 1.89
CA ALA A 38 17.75 -8.29 3.12
C ALA A 38 17.48 -9.41 4.14
N GLU A 39 17.68 -9.11 5.41
CA GLU A 39 17.36 -10.02 6.51
C GLU A 39 15.84 -10.17 6.69
N HIS A 40 15.37 -11.40 6.96
CA HIS A 40 13.96 -11.70 7.19
C HIS A 40 13.74 -13.03 7.96
N LYS A 41 12.51 -13.29 8.44
CA LYS A 41 12.16 -14.47 9.26
C LYS A 41 10.88 -15.23 8.82
N SER A 42 10.60 -15.31 7.52
CA SER A 42 9.47 -16.10 6.97
C SER A 42 8.08 -15.81 7.56
N SER A 43 7.82 -14.56 7.99
CA SER A 43 6.57 -14.16 8.65
C SER A 43 5.31 -14.26 7.77
N CYS A 44 5.46 -14.14 6.45
CA CYS A 44 4.30 -14.03 5.56
C CYS A 44 3.73 -15.36 5.06
N MET A 45 4.50 -16.45 5.08
CA MET A 45 4.16 -17.77 4.52
C MET A 45 3.68 -17.83 3.06
N VAL A 46 3.71 -16.72 2.32
CA VAL A 46 3.35 -16.67 0.88
C VAL A 46 4.31 -17.50 0.01
N CYS A 47 5.52 -17.75 0.48
CA CYS A 47 6.53 -18.56 -0.22
C CYS A 47 6.43 -20.07 0.08
N ALA A 48 5.34 -20.52 0.71
CA ALA A 48 5.16 -21.92 1.09
C ALA A 48 5.32 -22.88 -0.10
N VAL A 49 6.01 -23.99 0.13
CA VAL A 49 6.20 -25.13 -0.78
C VAL A 49 6.09 -26.44 -0.01
N ARG A 50 5.85 -27.55 -0.71
CA ARG A 50 5.78 -28.89 -0.10
C ARG A 50 7.10 -29.62 -0.31
N ASN A 51 7.65 -30.17 0.76
CA ASN A 51 8.73 -31.15 0.69
C ASN A 51 8.14 -32.55 0.48
N MET A 52 8.51 -33.21 -0.61
CA MET A 52 7.98 -34.52 -0.96
C MET A 52 8.46 -35.65 -0.04
N ALA A 53 9.64 -35.51 0.56
CA ALA A 53 10.22 -36.57 1.38
C ALA A 53 9.40 -36.86 2.66
N ASN A 54 8.77 -35.83 3.23
CA ASN A 54 8.04 -35.93 4.49
C ASN A 54 6.64 -35.28 4.45
N GLY A 55 6.23 -34.72 3.32
CA GLY A 55 4.95 -34.03 3.15
C GLY A 55 4.82 -32.70 3.89
N GLN A 56 5.89 -32.16 4.47
CA GLN A 56 5.84 -30.91 5.22
C GLN A 56 5.68 -29.69 4.29
N ILE A 57 4.90 -28.72 4.76
CA ILE A 57 4.83 -27.39 4.17
C ILE A 57 5.89 -26.51 4.82
N ILE A 58 6.81 -26.00 4.01
CA ILE A 58 7.96 -25.24 4.49
C ILE A 58 8.09 -23.89 3.75
N PRO A 59 8.64 -22.85 4.40
CA PRO A 59 8.91 -21.58 3.74
C PRO A 59 10.14 -21.70 2.84
N SER A 60 9.98 -21.51 1.53
CA SER A 60 11.10 -21.61 0.59
C SER A 60 12.15 -20.50 0.78
N CYS A 61 11.78 -19.35 1.36
CA CYS A 61 12.66 -18.19 1.48
C CYS A 61 13.71 -18.27 2.60
N THR A 62 13.58 -19.22 3.53
CA THR A 62 14.58 -19.46 4.60
C THR A 62 15.09 -20.89 4.63
N THR A 63 14.49 -21.79 3.87
CA THR A 63 14.93 -23.19 3.86
C THR A 63 16.14 -23.33 2.95
N LEU A 64 17.23 -23.87 3.50
CA LEU A 64 18.38 -24.32 2.73
C LEU A 64 18.08 -25.72 2.15
N PRO A 65 18.24 -25.90 0.83
CA PRO A 65 18.05 -27.20 0.22
C PRO A 65 19.16 -28.18 0.62
N VAL A 66 18.83 -29.47 0.60
CA VAL A 66 19.78 -30.57 0.71
C VAL A 66 19.84 -31.33 -0.62
N ASP A 67 20.95 -32.01 -0.88
CA ASP A 67 21.12 -32.74 -2.14
C ASP A 67 20.01 -33.80 -2.33
N GLY A 68 19.45 -33.86 -3.53
CA GLY A 68 18.33 -34.73 -3.87
C GLY A 68 16.96 -34.30 -3.33
N MET A 69 16.84 -33.12 -2.71
CA MET A 69 15.55 -32.61 -2.21
C MET A 69 14.54 -32.46 -3.36
N GLN A 70 13.28 -32.84 -3.11
CA GLN A 70 12.18 -32.75 -4.07
C GLN A 70 11.08 -31.84 -3.53
N ILE A 71 10.77 -30.79 -4.30
CA ILE A 71 9.84 -29.73 -3.91
C ILE A 71 8.69 -29.64 -4.91
N GLU A 72 7.48 -29.53 -4.39
CA GLU A 72 6.29 -29.15 -5.14
C GLU A 72 5.90 -27.71 -4.78
N SER A 73 5.69 -26.89 -5.80
CA SER A 73 5.38 -25.47 -5.64
C SER A 73 4.07 -25.06 -6.33
N GLU A 74 3.57 -25.85 -7.29
CA GLU A 74 2.41 -25.51 -8.12
C GLU A 74 1.17 -26.40 -7.93
N THR A 75 1.13 -27.23 -6.89
CA THR A 75 -0.07 -28.01 -6.57
C THR A 75 -1.22 -27.13 -6.07
N GLU A 76 -2.45 -27.60 -6.26
CA GLU A 76 -3.65 -26.84 -5.82
C GLU A 76 -3.66 -26.59 -4.31
N GLU A 77 -3.18 -27.54 -3.52
CA GLU A 77 -3.05 -27.38 -2.08
C GLU A 77 -2.06 -26.26 -1.70
N ILE A 78 -0.90 -26.19 -2.37
CA ILE A 78 0.06 -25.09 -2.15
C ILE A 78 -0.54 -23.75 -2.56
N LYS A 79 -1.25 -23.69 -3.70
CA LYS A 79 -1.94 -22.47 -4.13
C LYS A 79 -2.98 -22.02 -3.11
N GLN A 80 -3.72 -22.95 -2.50
CA GLN A 80 -4.70 -22.65 -1.45
C GLN A 80 -4.02 -22.12 -0.18
N ILE A 81 -2.93 -22.75 0.27
CA ILE A 81 -2.16 -22.28 1.44
C ILE A 81 -1.59 -20.88 1.21
N ARG A 82 -1.01 -20.62 0.03
CA ARG A 82 -0.50 -19.29 -0.33
C ARG A 82 -1.62 -18.26 -0.38
N THR A 83 -2.77 -18.61 -0.94
CA THR A 83 -3.94 -17.74 -1.02
C THR A 83 -4.48 -17.42 0.38
N LEU A 84 -4.59 -18.42 1.26
CA LEU A 84 -4.98 -18.24 2.66
C LEU A 84 -4.03 -17.29 3.39
N SER A 85 -2.72 -17.57 3.31
CA SER A 85 -1.68 -16.73 3.94
C SER A 85 -1.80 -15.29 3.47
N PHE A 86 -2.02 -15.10 2.18
CA PHE A 86 -2.19 -13.79 1.58
C PHE A 86 -3.49 -13.08 2.00
N GLU A 87 -4.62 -13.80 2.05
CA GLU A 87 -5.90 -13.24 2.51
C GLU A 87 -5.86 -12.79 3.97
N LEU A 88 -5.09 -13.47 4.83
CA LEU A 88 -4.84 -13.05 6.21
C LEU A 88 -3.98 -11.77 6.29
N LEU A 89 -2.96 -11.64 5.44
CA LEU A 89 -2.19 -10.39 5.36
C LEU A 89 -3.07 -9.22 4.87
N LEU A 90 -4.00 -9.49 3.95
CA LEU A 90 -4.98 -8.51 3.49
C LEU A 90 -5.99 -8.11 4.56
N SER A 91 -6.43 -9.02 5.45
CA SER A 91 -7.37 -8.70 6.52
C SER A 91 -6.75 -7.75 7.55
N ASP A 92 -5.43 -7.78 7.72
CA ASP A 92 -4.71 -6.84 8.59
C ASP A 92 -4.45 -5.47 7.96
N HIS A 93 -4.53 -5.35 6.63
CA HIS A 93 -4.23 -4.13 5.90
C HIS A 93 -5.46 -3.20 5.82
N ARG A 94 -5.45 -2.12 6.61
CA ARG A 94 -6.53 -1.14 6.71
C ARG A 94 -6.16 0.19 6.04
N ALA A 95 -6.26 0.25 4.72
CA ALA A 95 -6.11 1.50 3.97
C ALA A 95 -6.87 1.46 2.64
N ASP A 96 -7.34 2.62 2.17
CA ASP A 96 -7.83 2.74 0.80
C ASP A 96 -6.62 2.80 -0.15
N CYS A 97 -6.60 2.00 -1.22
CA CYS A 97 -5.56 2.13 -2.24
C CYS A 97 -5.74 3.47 -2.97
N GLU A 98 -6.91 3.68 -3.57
CA GLU A 98 -7.29 4.92 -4.23
C GLU A 98 -8.35 5.64 -3.41
N ALA A 99 -8.31 6.97 -3.35
CA ALA A 99 -9.34 7.73 -2.66
C ALA A 99 -10.71 7.51 -3.33
N PRO A 100 -11.77 7.22 -2.56
CA PRO A 100 -13.09 6.99 -3.12
C PRO A 100 -13.64 8.23 -3.83
N CYS A 101 -13.30 9.44 -3.39
CA CYS A 101 -13.71 10.68 -4.03
C CYS A 101 -13.10 10.86 -5.45
N SER A 102 -11.83 10.47 -5.65
CA SER A 102 -11.19 10.47 -6.98
C SER A 102 -11.75 9.35 -7.87
N LEU A 103 -12.01 8.16 -7.31
CA LEU A 103 -12.54 7.00 -8.06
C LEU A 103 -13.91 7.25 -8.71
N VAL A 104 -14.78 8.01 -8.03
CA VAL A 104 -16.17 8.24 -8.46
C VAL A 104 -16.35 9.53 -9.26
N CYS A 105 -15.28 10.33 -9.46
CA CYS A 105 -15.41 11.54 -10.25
C CYS A 105 -15.62 11.19 -11.73
N PRO A 106 -16.74 11.61 -12.36
CA PRO A 106 -17.00 11.32 -13.78
C PRO A 106 -16.02 12.03 -14.72
N HIS A 107 -15.40 13.13 -14.27
CA HIS A 107 -14.42 13.89 -15.02
C HIS A 107 -12.97 13.41 -14.79
N GLY A 108 -12.76 12.39 -13.94
CA GLY A 108 -11.41 11.91 -13.62
C GLY A 108 -10.58 12.89 -12.80
N LEU A 109 -11.22 13.84 -12.10
CA LEU A 109 -10.53 14.73 -11.17
C LEU A 109 -9.86 13.92 -10.05
N ASP A 110 -8.58 14.17 -9.84
CA ASP A 110 -7.84 13.66 -8.69
C ASP A 110 -8.14 14.52 -7.46
N VAL A 111 -9.32 14.31 -6.90
CA VAL A 111 -9.85 15.07 -5.77
C VAL A 111 -8.90 15.03 -4.57
N GLU A 112 -8.28 13.88 -4.29
CA GLU A 112 -7.39 13.75 -3.13
C GLU A 112 -6.13 14.61 -3.28
N HIS A 113 -5.46 14.58 -4.44
CA HIS A 113 -4.31 15.45 -4.68
C HIS A 113 -4.69 16.93 -4.72
N MET A 114 -5.85 17.28 -5.28
CA MET A 114 -6.37 18.64 -5.24
C MET A 114 -6.53 19.12 -3.78
N LEU A 115 -7.13 18.29 -2.91
CA LEU A 115 -7.28 18.61 -1.48
C LEU A 115 -5.94 18.66 -0.76
N TYR A 116 -4.98 17.81 -1.13
CA TYR A 116 -3.61 17.87 -0.59
C TYR A 116 -2.97 19.23 -0.87
N PHE A 117 -3.02 19.71 -2.11
CA PHE A 117 -2.50 21.05 -2.43
C PHE A 117 -3.26 22.17 -1.72
N TYR A 118 -4.58 22.06 -1.62
CA TYR A 118 -5.40 23.03 -0.88
C TYR A 118 -4.99 23.14 0.60
N ASP A 119 -4.85 22.00 1.29
CA ASP A 119 -4.48 21.95 2.71
C ASP A 119 -3.04 22.42 2.98
N HIS A 120 -2.17 22.41 1.96
CA HIS A 120 -0.81 22.95 2.02
C HIS A 120 -0.71 24.37 1.45
N GLN A 121 -1.85 25.06 1.23
CA GLN A 121 -1.93 26.42 0.68
C GLN A 121 -1.28 26.60 -0.70
N LYS A 122 -1.09 25.50 -1.43
CA LYS A 122 -0.58 25.43 -2.80
C LYS A 122 -1.74 25.56 -3.79
N TYR A 123 -2.46 26.68 -3.70
CA TYR A 123 -3.73 26.85 -4.43
C TYR A 123 -3.56 26.86 -5.95
N LYS A 124 -2.42 27.35 -6.45
CA LYS A 124 -2.12 27.32 -7.89
C LYS A 124 -2.08 25.88 -8.37
N GLU A 125 -1.34 25.01 -7.70
CA GLU A 125 -1.21 23.59 -7.99
C GLU A 125 -2.56 22.86 -7.88
N ALA A 126 -3.38 23.20 -6.87
CA ALA A 126 -4.76 22.70 -6.79
C ALA A 126 -5.58 23.07 -8.04
N CYS A 127 -5.48 24.32 -8.52
CA CYS A 127 -6.11 24.76 -9.76
C CYS A 127 -5.56 24.06 -11.00
N GLN A 128 -4.27 23.70 -11.03
CA GLN A 128 -3.69 22.91 -12.13
C GLN A 128 -4.31 21.52 -12.22
N VAL A 129 -4.56 20.87 -11.08
CA VAL A 129 -5.26 19.58 -11.00
C VAL A 129 -6.70 19.74 -11.50
N ILE A 130 -7.42 20.77 -11.07
CA ILE A 130 -8.78 21.06 -11.56
C ILE A 130 -8.76 21.22 -13.09
N LYS A 131 -7.89 22.08 -13.63
CA LYS A 131 -7.81 22.33 -15.08
C LYS A 131 -7.49 21.07 -15.89
N GLY A 132 -6.67 20.17 -15.34
CA GLY A 132 -6.36 18.90 -16.01
C GLY A 132 -7.55 17.95 -16.18
N ALA A 133 -8.60 18.08 -15.36
CA ALA A 133 -9.79 17.24 -15.42
C ALA A 133 -10.94 17.87 -16.23
N PHE A 134 -11.03 19.20 -16.26
CA PHE A 134 -12.10 19.93 -16.92
C PHE A 134 -11.57 20.70 -18.13
N PRO A 135 -11.90 20.31 -19.38
CA PRO A 135 -11.69 21.18 -20.52
C PRO A 135 -12.60 22.41 -20.36
N LEU A 136 -11.99 23.57 -20.14
CA LEU A 136 -12.64 24.88 -20.01
C LEU A 136 -13.50 25.21 -21.25
N PRO A 137 -14.58 26.01 -21.13
CA PRO A 137 -14.71 27.17 -20.22
C PRO A 137 -15.53 27.00 -18.94
N GLU A 138 -16.26 25.89 -18.74
CA GLU A 138 -17.20 25.77 -17.62
C GLU A 138 -16.90 24.59 -16.69
N ILE A 139 -16.62 24.90 -15.43
CA ILE A 139 -16.53 23.91 -14.35
C ILE A 139 -17.93 23.69 -13.78
N LYS A 140 -18.61 22.63 -14.23
CA LYS A 140 -20.00 22.32 -13.84
C LYS A 140 -20.14 21.62 -12.49
N CYS A 141 -19.23 21.90 -11.55
CA CYS A 141 -19.29 21.32 -10.20
C CYS A 141 -20.50 21.80 -9.41
N ASP A 142 -21.07 22.96 -9.75
CA ASP A 142 -22.32 23.51 -9.21
C ASP A 142 -23.55 22.66 -9.56
N GLN A 143 -23.62 22.16 -10.80
CA GLN A 143 -24.69 21.29 -11.30
C GLN A 143 -24.42 19.80 -11.01
N CYS A 144 -23.25 19.47 -10.46
CA CYS A 144 -22.85 18.12 -10.14
C CYS A 144 -23.61 17.57 -8.93
N LYS A 145 -24.07 16.32 -9.03
CA LYS A 145 -24.70 15.55 -7.92
C LYS A 145 -23.73 15.15 -6.79
N ALA A 146 -22.49 15.66 -6.83
CA ALA A 146 -21.44 15.48 -5.84
C ALA A 146 -21.15 14.01 -5.45
N PRO A 147 -20.86 13.11 -6.42
CA PRO A 147 -20.52 11.73 -6.09
C PRO A 147 -19.27 11.67 -5.19
N CYS A 148 -18.33 12.60 -5.35
CA CYS A 148 -17.12 12.69 -4.53
C CYS A 148 -17.41 12.99 -3.04
N GLU A 149 -18.37 13.87 -2.75
CA GLU A 149 -18.83 14.17 -1.37
C GLU A 149 -19.59 12.97 -0.79
N LYS A 150 -20.44 12.32 -1.59
CA LYS A 150 -21.19 11.10 -1.18
C LYS A 150 -20.29 9.91 -0.86
N ALA A 151 -19.18 9.78 -1.59
CA ALA A 151 -18.21 8.70 -1.38
C ALA A 151 -17.12 9.06 -0.35
N CYS A 152 -17.13 10.28 0.21
CA CYS A 152 -16.10 10.78 1.10
C CYS A 152 -16.04 9.96 2.39
N ARG A 153 -14.84 9.47 2.76
CA ARG A 153 -14.63 8.70 4.00
C ARG A 153 -14.93 9.51 5.26
N ARG A 154 -14.74 10.83 5.22
CA ARG A 154 -15.04 11.71 6.35
C ARG A 154 -16.51 11.70 6.75
N GLY A 155 -17.42 11.45 5.80
CA GLY A 155 -18.86 11.30 6.09
C GLY A 155 -19.22 10.09 6.95
N ASN A 156 -18.30 9.13 7.16
CA ASN A 156 -18.50 8.04 8.12
C ASN A 156 -18.08 8.41 9.55
N ILE A 157 -17.53 9.62 9.75
CA ILE A 157 -17.00 10.12 11.01
C ILE A 157 -17.88 11.26 11.51
N ASP A 158 -18.02 12.28 10.68
CA ASP A 158 -18.91 13.43 10.85
C ASP A 158 -19.54 13.80 9.50
N GLU A 159 -19.12 14.90 8.89
CA GLU A 159 -19.65 15.43 7.64
C GLU A 159 -18.63 15.31 6.52
N PRO A 160 -19.04 14.92 5.29
CA PRO A 160 -18.17 14.92 4.12
C PRO A 160 -17.39 16.22 3.93
N VAL A 161 -16.20 16.14 3.33
CA VAL A 161 -15.48 17.32 2.86
C VAL A 161 -16.34 18.04 1.82
N SER A 162 -16.46 19.36 1.95
CA SER A 162 -17.24 20.22 1.03
C SER A 162 -16.47 20.49 -0.27
N ILE A 163 -16.16 19.42 -1.01
CA ILE A 163 -15.29 19.44 -2.20
C ILE A 163 -15.79 20.44 -3.25
N ARG A 164 -17.11 20.52 -3.50
CA ARG A 164 -17.65 21.49 -4.47
C ARG A 164 -17.46 22.93 -4.02
N LYS A 165 -17.57 23.19 -2.72
CA LYS A 165 -17.35 24.53 -2.15
C LYS A 165 -15.89 24.94 -2.34
N ILE A 166 -14.95 24.04 -2.04
CA ILE A 166 -13.51 24.26 -2.22
C ILE A 166 -13.17 24.52 -3.69
N ILE A 167 -13.69 23.70 -4.61
CA ILE A 167 -13.50 23.94 -6.06
C ILE A 167 -14.04 25.32 -6.43
N LYS A 168 -15.26 25.68 -6.01
CA LYS A 168 -15.86 26.99 -6.30
C LYS A 168 -15.01 28.15 -5.77
N GLU A 169 -14.48 28.02 -4.56
CA GLU A 169 -13.58 29.00 -3.95
C GLU A 169 -12.32 29.22 -4.79
N LEU A 170 -11.63 28.12 -5.15
CA LEU A 170 -10.45 28.16 -6.00
C LEU A 170 -10.71 28.77 -7.37
N VAL A 171 -11.82 28.40 -8.02
CA VAL A 171 -12.22 28.91 -9.34
C VAL A 171 -12.56 30.39 -9.31
N ASN A 172 -13.18 30.87 -8.22
CA ASN A 172 -13.53 32.28 -8.07
C ASN A 172 -12.31 33.14 -7.71
N GLN A 173 -11.34 32.57 -7.00
CA GLN A 173 -10.15 33.30 -6.56
C GLN A 173 -9.07 33.36 -7.64
N PHE A 174 -8.98 32.35 -8.52
CA PHE A 174 -7.91 32.24 -9.51
C PHE A 174 -8.45 32.16 -10.94
N ASN A 175 -7.79 32.84 -11.88
CA ASN A 175 -8.09 32.71 -13.30
C ASN A 175 -7.55 31.37 -13.85
N ILE A 176 -8.34 30.30 -13.75
CA ILE A 176 -7.94 28.96 -14.20
C ILE A 176 -7.68 28.92 -15.72
N ALA A 177 -8.26 29.82 -16.51
CA ALA A 177 -8.02 29.88 -17.95
C ALA A 177 -6.54 30.10 -18.30
N GLU A 178 -5.78 30.79 -17.45
CA GLU A 178 -4.37 31.11 -17.65
C GLU A 178 -3.40 30.11 -16.99
N ILE A 179 -3.90 29.22 -16.14
CA ILE A 179 -3.06 28.27 -15.39
C ILE A 179 -2.66 27.08 -16.28
N ASN A 180 -1.42 26.59 -16.26
CA ASN A 180 -1.07 25.37 -17.01
C ASN A 180 -1.62 24.12 -16.30
N PRO A 181 -2.34 23.21 -16.99
CA PRO A 181 -2.90 22.02 -16.35
C PRO A 181 -1.81 21.03 -15.94
N ILE A 182 -2.07 20.26 -14.88
CA ILE A 182 -1.31 19.04 -14.55
C ILE A 182 -2.16 17.84 -15.00
N GLU A 183 -1.52 16.83 -15.61
CA GLU A 183 -2.22 15.60 -15.97
C GLU A 183 -2.73 14.91 -14.70
N ASN A 184 -4.04 14.69 -14.64
CA ASN A 184 -4.63 13.98 -13.52
C ASN A 184 -4.23 12.50 -13.60
N ARG A 185 -3.89 11.92 -12.45
CA ARG A 185 -3.52 10.52 -12.38
C ARG A 185 -4.66 9.64 -12.90
N LYS A 186 -4.36 8.82 -13.91
CA LYS A 186 -5.29 7.81 -14.41
C LYS A 186 -5.36 6.66 -13.40
N ILE A 187 -6.54 6.46 -12.83
CA ILE A 187 -6.77 5.35 -11.90
C ILE A 187 -7.15 4.11 -12.70
N ASP A 188 -6.31 3.07 -12.62
CA ASP A 188 -6.66 1.74 -13.15
C ASP A 188 -7.70 1.07 -12.24
N LYS A 189 -8.95 1.04 -12.72
CA LYS A 189 -10.09 0.43 -12.02
C LYS A 189 -10.04 -1.10 -12.00
N LYS A 190 -9.15 -1.73 -12.78
CA LYS A 190 -8.95 -3.19 -12.79
C LYS A 190 -8.05 -3.64 -11.64
N MET A 191 -7.16 -2.77 -11.16
CA MET A 191 -6.32 -3.09 -10.00
C MET A 191 -7.15 -3.27 -8.73
N PHE A 192 -6.70 -4.18 -7.87
CA PHE A 192 -7.26 -4.38 -6.54
C PHE A 192 -7.34 -3.07 -5.76
N GLN A 193 -8.44 -2.92 -5.03
CA GLN A 193 -8.75 -1.77 -4.18
C GLN A 193 -9.02 -2.27 -2.76
N SER A 194 -8.03 -2.11 -1.87
CA SER A 194 -8.29 -2.24 -0.44
C SER A 194 -9.15 -1.07 0.03
N ARG A 195 -9.86 -1.28 1.14
CA ARG A 195 -10.75 -0.29 1.75
C ARG A 195 -10.51 -0.21 3.25
N LEU A 196 -10.55 1.01 3.81
CA LEU A 196 -10.43 1.25 5.27
C LEU A 196 -11.49 0.52 6.11
N GLY A 197 -12.62 0.14 5.50
CA GLY A 197 -13.76 -0.44 6.20
C GLY A 197 -14.63 0.61 6.89
N ARG A 198 -15.35 0.21 7.95
CA ARG A 198 -16.11 1.11 8.82
C ARG A 198 -15.26 1.48 10.04
N PHE A 199 -15.37 2.71 10.51
CA PHE A 199 -14.70 3.16 11.73
C PHE A 199 -15.52 2.84 12.96
N ASN A 200 -14.87 2.30 13.99
CA ASN A 200 -15.45 2.17 15.33
C ASN A 200 -15.48 3.53 16.06
N ASP A 201 -16.15 3.61 17.20
CA ASP A 201 -16.37 4.89 17.89
C ASP A 201 -15.07 5.54 18.38
N LYS A 202 -14.10 4.74 18.85
CA LYS A 202 -12.78 5.22 19.26
C LYS A 202 -12.02 5.85 18.08
N GLU A 203 -12.05 5.18 16.93
CA GLU A 203 -11.42 5.67 15.70
C GLU A 203 -12.08 6.95 15.21
N ARG A 204 -13.42 7.03 15.25
CA ARG A 204 -14.13 8.25 14.87
C ARG A 204 -13.74 9.41 15.75
N GLN A 205 -13.68 9.21 17.07
CA GLN A 205 -13.29 10.26 18.00
C GLN A 205 -11.85 10.73 17.74
N HIS A 206 -10.91 9.79 17.59
CA HIS A 206 -9.52 10.10 17.29
C HIS A 206 -9.38 10.90 15.98
N LEU A 207 -10.03 10.46 14.90
CA LEU A 207 -9.96 11.13 13.59
C LEU A 207 -10.65 12.50 13.58
N LYS A 208 -11.64 12.74 14.45
CA LYS A 208 -12.23 14.07 14.66
C LYS A 208 -11.23 15.04 15.26
N GLU A 209 -10.49 14.59 16.25
CA GLU A 209 -9.55 15.41 17.02
C GLU A 209 -8.22 15.66 16.29
N HIS A 210 -7.78 14.73 15.43
CA HIS A 210 -6.42 14.72 14.87
C HIS A 210 -6.32 15.04 13.37
N VAL A 211 -7.45 15.31 12.70
CA VAL A 211 -7.46 15.77 11.30
C VAL A 211 -8.04 17.18 11.25
N ASN A 212 -7.16 18.16 11.44
CA ASN A 212 -7.46 19.58 11.52
C ASN A 212 -6.78 20.34 10.38
N THR A 213 -7.09 19.97 9.13
CA THR A 213 -6.70 20.74 7.95
C THR A 213 -7.83 21.67 7.51
N ASP A 214 -7.52 22.67 6.69
CA ASP A 214 -8.51 23.64 6.19
C ASP A 214 -9.68 22.95 5.47
N SER A 215 -9.42 21.90 4.67
CA SER A 215 -10.47 21.12 4.02
C SER A 215 -11.12 20.05 4.90
N ARG A 216 -10.49 19.69 6.04
CA ARG A 216 -10.81 18.52 6.88
C ARG A 216 -10.58 17.17 6.19
N CYS A 217 -9.81 17.13 5.11
CA CYS A 217 -9.54 15.90 4.37
C CYS A 217 -8.74 14.91 5.21
N LEU A 218 -9.13 13.63 5.17
CA LEU A 218 -8.37 12.56 5.82
C LEU A 218 -7.07 12.19 5.07
N HIS A 219 -6.90 12.62 3.81
CA HIS A 219 -5.86 12.12 2.89
C HIS A 219 -5.80 10.58 2.85
N CYS A 220 -6.98 9.97 2.67
CA CYS A 220 -7.20 8.53 2.77
C CYS A 220 -6.55 7.69 1.65
N ALA A 221 -6.10 8.31 0.56
CA ALA A 221 -5.42 7.60 -0.51
C ALA A 221 -4.05 7.06 -0.05
N CYS A 222 -3.67 5.90 -0.56
CA CYS A 222 -2.34 5.37 -0.32
C CYS A 222 -1.30 6.11 -1.19
N ALA A 223 -0.35 6.79 -0.56
CA ALA A 223 0.79 7.41 -1.26
C ALA A 223 1.75 6.36 -1.85
N GLY A 224 2.13 5.33 -1.08
CA GLY A 224 3.04 4.25 -1.50
C GLY A 224 2.42 3.15 -2.37
N LYS A 225 1.41 3.45 -3.20
CA LYS A 225 0.68 2.42 -3.97
C LYS A 225 1.26 2.07 -5.34
N SER A 226 2.25 2.81 -5.84
CA SER A 226 2.84 2.59 -7.18
C SER A 226 3.39 1.18 -7.33
N ASP A 227 4.15 0.73 -6.33
CA ASP A 227 4.91 -0.54 -6.38
C ASP A 227 4.49 -1.53 -5.29
N CYS A 228 3.24 -1.42 -4.84
CA CYS A 228 2.70 -2.23 -3.75
C CYS A 228 2.51 -3.70 -4.21
N LYS A 229 3.44 -4.58 -3.82
CA LYS A 229 3.40 -6.03 -4.13
C LYS A 229 2.10 -6.67 -3.67
N LEU A 230 1.56 -6.24 -2.52
CA LEU A 230 0.26 -6.71 -2.01
C LEU A 230 -0.86 -6.40 -3.00
N ARG A 231 -0.90 -5.18 -3.57
CA ARG A 231 -1.93 -4.80 -4.54
C ARG A 231 -1.77 -5.57 -5.85
N THR A 232 -0.54 -5.73 -6.33
CA THR A 232 -0.24 -6.48 -7.56
C THR A 232 -0.66 -7.94 -7.45
N TYR A 233 -0.28 -8.62 -6.37
CA TYR A 233 -0.62 -10.02 -6.18
C TYR A 233 -2.13 -10.23 -6.00
N ALA A 234 -2.80 -9.37 -5.24
CA ALA A 234 -4.26 -9.42 -5.10
C ALA A 234 -4.97 -9.28 -6.45
N THR A 235 -4.45 -8.40 -7.32
CA THR A 235 -4.95 -8.20 -8.68
C THR A 235 -4.75 -9.46 -9.52
N GLN A 236 -3.55 -10.05 -9.52
CA GLN A 236 -3.23 -11.28 -10.25
C GLN A 236 -4.12 -12.46 -9.82
N LYS A 237 -4.42 -12.57 -8.53
CA LYS A 237 -5.31 -13.60 -7.97
C LYS A 237 -6.80 -13.27 -8.09
N SER A 238 -7.15 -12.15 -8.73
CA SER A 238 -8.54 -11.70 -8.88
C SER A 238 -9.31 -11.61 -7.55
N ILE A 239 -8.60 -11.30 -6.46
CA ILE A 239 -9.22 -11.11 -5.14
C ILE A 239 -10.00 -9.80 -5.17
N LYS A 240 -11.30 -9.85 -4.88
CA LYS A 240 -12.15 -8.64 -4.80
C LYS A 240 -12.31 -8.15 -3.37
N ARG A 241 -12.41 -9.07 -2.42
CA ARG A 241 -12.51 -8.82 -0.97
C ARG A 241 -11.85 -10.00 -0.25
N PRO A 242 -11.06 -9.77 0.81
CA PRO A 242 -10.57 -10.87 1.64
C PRO A 242 -11.75 -11.65 2.23
N LYS A 243 -11.61 -12.97 2.32
CA LYS A 243 -12.63 -13.84 2.92
C LYS A 243 -12.78 -13.64 4.43
N TYR A 244 -11.71 -13.22 5.09
CA TYR A 244 -11.66 -13.03 6.52
C TYR A 244 -11.89 -11.56 6.89
N ASP A 245 -12.59 -11.35 7.99
CA ASP A 245 -12.81 -10.02 8.55
C ASP A 245 -11.51 -9.45 9.15
N VAL A 246 -11.49 -8.13 9.30
CA VAL A 246 -10.34 -7.40 9.80
C VAL A 246 -10.01 -7.84 11.23
N SER A 247 -8.82 -8.42 11.40
CA SER A 247 -8.27 -8.84 12.69
C SER A 247 -7.51 -7.74 13.43
N SER A 248 -7.18 -6.66 12.73
CA SER A 248 -6.24 -5.64 13.19
C SER A 248 -6.96 -4.46 13.87
N GLU A 249 -6.64 -4.22 15.14
CA GLU A 249 -7.06 -3.04 15.92
C GLU A 249 -6.09 -1.87 15.78
N LEU A 250 -5.20 -1.90 14.78
CA LEU A 250 -4.19 -0.85 14.59
C LEU A 250 -4.84 0.52 14.33
N PRO A 251 -4.20 1.62 14.80
CA PRO A 251 -4.66 2.97 14.51
C PRO A 251 -4.76 3.23 13.01
N VAL A 252 -5.94 3.63 12.54
CA VAL A 252 -6.16 4.06 11.16
C VAL A 252 -5.57 5.44 10.92
N MET A 253 -4.98 5.63 9.73
CA MET A 253 -4.49 6.93 9.24
C MET A 253 -3.41 7.61 10.11
N ASN A 254 -2.73 6.86 10.99
CA ASN A 254 -1.58 7.37 11.72
C ASN A 254 -0.33 7.34 10.83
N LYS A 255 0.10 8.52 10.37
CA LYS A 255 1.31 8.70 9.57
C LYS A 255 2.42 9.28 10.44
N VAL A 256 3.56 8.62 10.46
CA VAL A 256 4.73 9.04 11.21
C VAL A 256 5.80 9.46 10.23
N LEU A 257 6.22 10.73 10.28
CA LEU A 257 7.45 11.16 9.63
C LEU A 257 8.62 10.53 10.40
N VAL A 258 9.33 9.61 9.74
CA VAL A 258 10.45 8.88 10.33
C VAL A 258 11.68 9.77 10.31
N THR A 259 12.18 10.13 9.13
CA THR A 259 13.34 11.00 8.95
C THR A 259 13.36 11.50 7.52
N GLY A 260 13.88 12.71 7.27
CA GLY A 260 13.96 13.27 5.92
C GLY A 260 12.59 13.29 5.23
N LYS A 261 12.41 12.45 4.21
CA LYS A 261 11.14 12.26 3.48
C LYS A 261 10.51 10.89 3.69
N LEU A 262 11.02 10.09 4.63
CA LEU A 262 10.54 8.75 4.91
C LEU A 262 9.33 8.77 5.83
N TRP A 263 8.21 8.25 5.34
CA TRP A 263 6.96 8.16 6.09
C TRP A 263 6.59 6.72 6.39
N PHE A 264 6.09 6.49 7.59
CA PHE A 264 5.54 5.21 8.03
C PHE A 264 4.04 5.33 8.35
N GLU A 265 3.24 4.50 7.71
CA GLU A 265 1.80 4.40 7.88
C GLU A 265 1.42 3.02 8.41
N GLN A 266 1.13 2.97 9.70
CA GLN A 266 0.97 1.73 10.44
C GLN A 266 -0.20 0.86 9.93
N ALA A 267 -1.31 1.50 9.55
CA ALA A 267 -2.51 0.82 9.05
C ALA A 267 -2.29 0.04 7.74
N LYS A 268 -1.21 0.34 7.00
CA LYS A 268 -0.81 -0.35 5.75
C LYS A 268 0.20 -1.48 5.99
N CYS A 269 0.70 -1.62 7.21
CA CYS A 269 1.78 -2.54 7.54
C CYS A 269 1.23 -3.95 7.73
N ILE A 270 1.73 -4.89 6.92
CA ILE A 270 1.44 -6.33 7.06
C ILE A 270 2.39 -7.04 8.05
N ARG A 271 3.17 -6.27 8.82
CA ARG A 271 4.10 -6.76 9.85
C ARG A 271 5.11 -7.79 9.34
N CYS A 272 5.56 -7.61 8.10
CA CYS A 272 6.56 -8.50 7.48
C CYS A 272 7.91 -8.50 8.22
N GLY A 273 8.24 -7.39 8.89
CA GLY A 273 9.47 -7.24 9.67
C GLY A 273 10.68 -6.78 8.88
N LEU A 274 10.59 -6.59 7.57
CA LEU A 274 11.74 -6.16 6.75
C LEU A 274 12.37 -4.86 7.27
N CYS A 275 11.57 -3.87 7.66
CA CYS A 275 12.09 -2.65 8.28
C CYS A 275 12.74 -2.88 9.66
N VAL A 276 12.24 -3.85 10.43
CA VAL A 276 12.79 -4.18 11.76
C VAL A 276 14.14 -4.88 11.62
N TYR A 277 14.22 -5.91 10.77
CA TYR A 277 15.44 -6.71 10.61
C TYR A 277 16.54 -5.97 9.86
N ASN A 278 16.21 -4.98 9.05
CA ASN A 278 17.17 -4.21 8.24
C ASN A 278 17.37 -2.78 8.76
N SER A 279 17.03 -2.49 10.02
CA SER A 279 17.43 -1.24 10.68
C SER A 279 18.00 -1.51 12.07
N LYS A 280 19.27 -1.15 12.28
CA LYS A 280 19.95 -1.36 13.56
C LYS A 280 19.50 -0.28 14.54
N ASN A 281 18.87 -0.68 15.66
CA ASN A 281 18.27 0.26 16.63
C ASN A 281 17.30 1.25 15.97
N GLY A 282 16.55 0.81 14.95
CA GLY A 282 15.55 1.61 14.25
C GLY A 282 14.14 1.16 14.61
N PHE A 283 13.46 0.54 13.63
CA PHE A 283 12.15 -0.07 13.84
C PHE A 283 12.20 -1.29 14.76
N THR A 284 11.13 -1.52 15.50
CA THR A 284 10.99 -2.71 16.35
C THR A 284 9.53 -3.17 16.44
N PHE A 285 9.33 -4.35 17.02
CA PHE A 285 8.00 -4.89 17.30
C PHE A 285 7.55 -4.48 18.71
N LYS A 286 6.32 -4.00 18.83
CA LYS A 286 5.62 -3.78 20.10
C LYS A 286 4.52 -4.82 20.26
N ASP A 287 4.25 -5.18 21.52
CA ASP A 287 3.15 -6.07 21.89
C ASP A 287 3.28 -7.48 21.26
N ARG A 288 2.24 -8.31 21.33
CA ARG A 288 2.23 -9.70 20.82
C ARG A 288 0.85 -10.11 20.29
N GLY A 289 0.81 -11.13 19.44
CA GLY A 289 -0.44 -11.66 18.88
C GLY A 289 -1.10 -10.69 17.90
N PHE A 290 -2.44 -10.63 17.90
CA PHE A 290 -3.23 -9.79 16.97
C PHE A 290 -3.03 -8.28 17.18
N VAL A 291 -2.58 -7.86 18.36
CA VAL A 291 -2.28 -6.46 18.66
C VAL A 291 -0.83 -6.08 18.37
N MET A 292 0.00 -7.00 17.87
CA MET A 292 1.41 -6.73 17.56
C MET A 292 1.54 -5.60 16.54
N GLN A 293 2.49 -4.73 16.77
CA GLN A 293 2.70 -3.52 15.98
C GLN A 293 4.16 -3.41 15.54
N VAL A 294 4.40 -2.93 14.32
CA VAL A 294 5.71 -2.35 13.98
C VAL A 294 5.68 -0.89 14.38
N TYR A 295 6.69 -0.45 15.11
CA TYR A 295 6.81 0.94 15.56
C TYR A 295 8.27 1.40 15.51
N ILE A 296 8.46 2.72 15.51
CA ILE A 296 9.77 3.34 15.62
C ILE A 296 9.79 4.31 16.81
N PRO A 297 10.63 4.06 17.84
CA PRO A 297 10.88 5.03 18.90
C PRO A 297 11.39 6.35 18.33
N GLU A 298 11.03 7.47 18.96
CA GLU A 298 11.38 8.80 18.46
C GLU A 298 12.90 9.02 18.44
N GLU A 299 13.58 8.57 19.50
CA GLU A 299 15.03 8.58 19.66
C GLU A 299 15.77 7.74 18.60
N ASN A 300 15.08 6.78 17.98
CA ASN A 300 15.66 5.83 17.02
C ASN A 300 15.44 6.24 15.57
N ARG A 301 14.66 7.29 15.31
CA ARG A 301 14.35 7.78 13.95
C ARG A 301 15.58 8.08 13.11
N MET A 302 16.64 8.59 13.74
CA MET A 302 17.91 8.91 13.06
C MET A 302 18.73 7.68 12.66
N ASN A 303 18.39 6.49 13.17
CA ASN A 303 19.08 5.23 12.85
C ASN A 303 18.51 4.53 11.60
N VAL A 304 17.53 5.16 10.95
CA VAL A 304 16.87 4.62 9.76
C VAL A 304 17.30 5.41 8.53
N ASN A 305 17.51 4.72 7.42
CA ASN A 305 17.79 5.33 6.12
C ASN A 305 16.57 5.30 5.20
N GLU A 306 16.57 6.17 4.18
CA GLU A 306 15.50 6.26 3.18
C GLU A 306 15.41 5.01 2.29
N GLU A 307 16.51 4.28 2.10
CA GLU A 307 16.58 3.05 1.30
C GLU A 307 15.67 1.94 1.85
N LEU A 308 15.40 1.95 3.16
CA LEU A 308 14.50 1.01 3.82
C LEU A 308 13.08 1.02 3.23
N ALA A 309 12.65 2.13 2.62
CA ALA A 309 11.39 2.22 1.90
C ALA A 309 11.29 1.18 0.77
N THR A 310 12.39 0.90 0.07
CA THR A 310 12.43 -0.06 -1.06
C THR A 310 12.19 -1.50 -0.61
N LEU A 311 12.45 -1.80 0.67
CA LEU A 311 12.19 -3.11 1.25
C LEU A 311 10.72 -3.29 1.63
N CYS A 312 9.93 -2.22 1.75
CA CYS A 312 8.52 -2.34 2.11
C CYS A 312 7.74 -3.04 0.98
N PRO A 313 7.11 -4.20 1.21
CA PRO A 313 6.35 -4.89 0.17
C PRO A 313 4.94 -4.29 -0.01
N THR A 314 4.60 -3.30 0.81
CA THR A 314 3.36 -2.53 0.75
C THR A 314 3.69 -1.04 0.68
N GLY A 315 2.67 -0.19 0.72
CA GLY A 315 2.85 1.27 0.85
C GLY A 315 2.94 1.75 2.30
N ALA A 316 3.36 0.90 3.24
CA ALA A 316 3.42 1.26 4.66
C ALA A 316 4.65 2.09 5.02
N LEU A 317 5.79 1.85 4.38
CA LEU A 317 6.98 2.66 4.53
C LEU A 317 7.34 3.16 3.14
N TYR A 318 7.30 4.48 2.94
CA TYR A 318 7.46 5.07 1.61
C TYR A 318 8.17 6.41 1.70
N LEU A 319 8.81 6.81 0.61
CA LEU A 319 9.34 8.17 0.46
C LEU A 319 8.24 9.07 -0.07
N GLU A 320 8.02 10.20 0.59
CA GLU A 320 7.19 11.27 0.07
C GLU A 320 7.92 11.92 -1.11
N ASN A 321 7.69 11.36 -2.28
CA ASN A 321 7.93 12.06 -3.52
C ASN A 321 6.80 13.08 -3.68
N ASN A 322 7.17 14.36 -3.88
CA ASN A 322 6.23 15.41 -4.24
C ASN A 322 5.23 14.84 -5.28
N PRO A 323 3.91 14.86 -5.06
CA PRO A 323 2.93 14.18 -5.92
C PRO A 323 3.00 14.57 -7.42
N ALA A 324 3.82 15.57 -7.76
CA ALA A 324 4.22 15.98 -9.10
C ALA A 324 5.12 14.98 -9.90
N SER A 325 5.68 13.91 -9.33
CA SER A 325 6.64 13.04 -10.07
C SER A 325 6.12 11.68 -10.55
N ALA A 326 4.80 11.42 -10.52
CA ALA A 326 4.22 10.16 -11.03
C ALA A 326 3.86 10.21 -12.54
N SER A 327 4.55 11.05 -13.33
CA SER A 327 4.37 11.16 -14.78
C SER A 327 5.70 11.06 -15.54
N THR A 328 6.44 9.96 -15.36
CA THR A 328 7.42 9.51 -16.35
C THR A 328 7.36 7.99 -16.44
N GLY A 329 6.44 7.48 -17.25
CA GLY A 329 6.56 6.12 -17.76
C GLY A 329 7.78 6.07 -18.67
N ASN A 330 8.83 5.35 -18.25
CA ASN A 330 9.85 4.91 -19.19
C ASN A 330 9.25 3.77 -20.02
N LYS A 331 9.26 4.00 -21.33
CA LYS A 331 9.01 3.00 -22.38
C LYS A 331 10.09 1.93 -22.39
#